data_AF-A0A4Q3GX79-F1
#
_entry.id   AF-A0A4Q3GX79-F1
#
_cell.length_a   1.000
_cell.length_b   1.000
_cell.length_c   1.000
_cell.angle_alpha   90.00
_cell.angle_beta   90.00
_cell.angle_gamma   90.00
#
_symmetry.space_group_name_H-M   'P 1'
#
loop_
_entity.id
_entity.type
_entity.pdbx_description
1 polymer ?
#
loop_
_entity_poly.entity_id
_entity_poly.type
_entity_poly.pdbx_seq_one_letter_code
_entity_poly.pdbx_strand_id
1 'polypeptide(L)' 'YGGFCGVDQFFVWRPFKSSVNHKTHVPGLYHIGASTHPGPGLGGGSGFLLASSLK' A
#
# COMPACT_ATOMS: atom_id res chain seq x y z
N TYR A 1 -11.47 14.17 1.73
CA TYR A 1 -11.43 12.69 1.62
C TYR A 1 -11.59 12.37 0.15
N GLY A 2 -10.51 12.15 -0.58
CA GLY A 2 -10.57 12.09 -2.04
C GLY A 2 -9.19 11.89 -2.62
N GLY A 3 -8.70 10.65 -2.58
CA GLY A 3 -7.75 10.22 -3.59
C GLY A 3 -8.52 9.43 -4.65
N PHE A 4 -7.88 9.26 -5.79
CA PHE A 4 -8.46 8.55 -6.91
C PHE A 4 -8.64 7.06 -6.53
N CYS A 5 -9.69 6.39 -7.02
CA CYS A 5 -10.01 5.00 -6.66
C CYS A 5 -10.06 4.09 -7.89
N GLY A 6 -9.44 4.53 -8.99
CA GLY A 6 -9.35 3.75 -10.21
C GLY A 6 -8.56 2.45 -10.00
N VAL A 7 -8.90 1.43 -10.78
CA VAL A 7 -8.20 0.14 -10.76
C VAL A 7 -6.71 0.32 -11.07
N ASP A 8 -6.38 1.22 -12.00
CA ASP A 8 -5.00 1.57 -12.35
C ASP A 8 -4.24 2.13 -11.13
N GLN A 9 -4.89 2.88 -10.23
CA GLN A 9 -4.23 3.38 -9.03
C GLN A 9 -3.78 2.27 -8.08
N PHE A 10 -4.59 1.24 -7.88
CA PHE A 10 -4.30 0.20 -6.90
C PHE A 10 -3.42 -0.92 -7.48
N PHE A 11 -3.58 -1.23 -8.76
CA PHE A 11 -3.07 -2.49 -9.31
C PHE A 11 -1.81 -2.35 -10.17
N VAL A 12 -1.43 -1.14 -10.63
CA VAL A 12 -0.18 -0.92 -11.39
C VAL A 12 1.04 -1.42 -10.61
N TRP A 13 1.09 -1.20 -9.29
CA TRP A 13 2.22 -1.60 -8.43
C TRP A 13 1.99 -2.89 -7.62
N ARG A 14 0.86 -3.58 -7.84
CA ARG A 14 0.52 -4.87 -7.19
C ARG A 14 0.30 -5.99 -8.23
N PRO A 15 1.25 -6.24 -9.16
CA PRO A 15 1.04 -7.18 -10.26
C PRO A 15 0.95 -8.65 -9.83
N PHE A 16 1.30 -8.98 -8.58
CA PHE A 16 1.36 -10.35 -8.08
C PHE A 16 0.50 -10.55 -6.83
N LYS A 17 -0.13 -11.74 -6.73
CA LYS A 17 -0.98 -12.14 -5.59
C LYS A 17 -0.26 -12.13 -4.24
N SER A 18 1.07 -12.28 -4.26
CA SER A 18 1.96 -12.25 -3.09
C SER A 18 2.10 -10.87 -2.45
N SER A 19 1.62 -9.79 -3.08
CA SER A 19 1.68 -8.44 -2.53
C SER A 19 0.63 -8.27 -1.41
N VAL A 20 0.93 -8.82 -0.24
CA VAL A 20 0.11 -8.75 0.97
C VAL A 20 0.79 -7.86 2.00
N ASN A 21 0.00 -7.15 2.83
CA ASN A 21 0.51 -6.36 3.96
C ASN A 21 1.72 -5.47 3.59
N HIS A 22 1.60 -4.69 2.51
CA HIS A 22 2.65 -3.79 2.00
C HIS A 22 3.92 -4.46 1.48
N LYS A 23 4.02 -5.80 1.47
CA LYS A 23 5.21 -6.51 1.01
C LYS A 23 5.40 -6.43 -0.51
N THR A 24 6.66 -6.38 -0.91
CA THR A 24 7.10 -6.52 -2.29
C THR A 24 7.85 -7.84 -2.49
N HIS A 25 8.27 -8.11 -3.72
CA HIS A 25 9.09 -9.29 -4.09
C HIS A 25 10.52 -9.17 -3.58
N VAL A 26 10.95 -7.96 -3.20
CA VAL A 26 12.26 -7.69 -2.65
C VAL A 26 12.17 -7.77 -1.11
N PRO A 27 12.92 -8.67 -0.45
CA PRO A 27 12.91 -8.78 1.00
C PRO A 27 13.29 -7.45 1.67
N GLY A 28 12.53 -7.05 2.68
CA GLY A 28 12.77 -5.80 3.43
C GLY A 28 12.31 -4.52 2.74
N LEU A 29 11.80 -4.60 1.50
CA LEU A 29 11.21 -3.46 0.79
C LEU A 29 9.68 -3.51 0.85
N TYR A 30 9.07 -2.40 1.27
CA TYR A 30 7.63 -2.27 1.46
C TYR A 30 7.06 -1.10 0.67
N HIS A 31 5.84 -1.26 0.15
CA HIS A 31 5.12 -0.24 -0.62
C HIS A 31 3.96 0.32 0.21
N ILE A 32 3.91 1.65 0.35
CA ILE A 32 2.85 2.38 1.06
C ILE A 32 2.26 3.48 0.17
N GLY A 33 1.26 4.18 0.68
CA GLY A 33 0.59 5.28 -0.01
C GLY A 33 -0.78 4.87 -0.56
N ALA A 34 -1.32 5.74 -1.43
CA ALA A 34 -2.71 5.69 -1.90
C ALA A 34 -3.07 4.43 -2.72
N SER A 35 -2.06 3.73 -3.25
CA SER A 35 -2.21 2.47 -3.98
C SER A 35 -2.29 1.24 -3.06
N THR A 36 -2.22 1.42 -1.75
CA THR A 36 -2.16 0.34 -0.75
C THR A 36 -3.20 0.53 0.35
N HIS A 37 -3.73 -0.56 0.89
CA HIS A 37 -4.72 -0.55 1.99
C HIS A 37 -4.24 0.35 3.16
N PRO A 38 -5.08 1.22 3.77
CA PRO A 38 -6.54 1.35 3.63
C PRO A 38 -7.00 2.10 2.37
N GLY A 39 -6.06 2.51 1.52
CA GLY A 39 -6.31 3.13 0.24
C GLY A 39 -6.03 4.63 0.23
N PRO A 40 -6.59 5.36 -0.75
CA PRO A 40 -6.34 6.78 -0.94
C PRO A 40 -6.78 7.62 0.26
N GLY A 41 -5.91 8.53 0.69
CA GLY A 41 -6.22 9.50 1.73
C GLY A 41 -4.98 10.27 2.17
N LEU A 42 -5.17 11.50 2.66
CA LEU A 42 -4.07 12.35 3.15
C LEU A 42 -3.54 11.90 4.52
N GLY A 43 -4.24 11.00 5.21
CA GLY A 43 -3.93 10.59 6.58
C GLY A 43 -2.78 9.60 6.75
N GLY A 44 -2.10 9.19 5.66
CA GLY A 44 -0.92 8.32 5.75
C GLY A 44 -1.16 6.95 6.40
N GLY A 45 -2.41 6.46 6.45
CA GLY A 45 -2.80 5.28 7.22
C GLY A 45 -2.02 4.01 6.85
N SER A 46 -1.66 3.83 5.58
CA SER A 46 -0.84 2.69 5.13
C SER A 46 0.56 2.71 5.73
N GLY A 47 1.17 3.89 5.88
CA GLY A 47 2.47 4.05 6.54
C GLY A 47 2.39 3.75 8.04
N PHE A 48 1.34 4.22 8.71
CA PHE A 48 1.11 3.95 10.14
C PHE A 48 0.93 2.44 10.42
N LEU A 49 0.13 1.75 9.60
CA LEU A 49 -0.07 0.30 9.73
C LEU A 49 1.22 -0.48 9.48
N LEU A 50 1.97 -0.13 8.43
CA LEU A 50 3.26 -0.77 8.15
C LEU A 50 4.22 -0.59 9.33
N ALA A 51 4.43 0.64 9.80
CA ALA A 51 5.33 0.92 10.90
C ALA A 51 4.94 0.17 12.19
N SER A 52 3.64 -0.01 12.43
CA SER A 52 3.14 -0.76 13.59
C SER A 52 3.41 -2.26 13.48
N SER A 53 3.48 -2.81 12.28
CA SER A 53 3.78 -4.24 12.03
C SER A 53 5.28 -4.59 12.04
N LEU A 54 6.15 -3.57 11.98
CA LEU A 54 7.61 -3.72 11.97
C LEU A 54 8.25 -3.52 13.35
N LYS A 55 7.45 -3.19 14.36
CA LYS A 55 7.87 -3.22 15.77
C LYS A 55 7.97 -4.67 16.26
#